data_AF-A0A0L0HL33-F1
#
_entry.id   AF-A0A0L0HL33-F1
#
_cell.length_a   1.000
_cell.length_b   1.000
_cell.length_c   1.000
_cell.angle_alpha   90.00
_cell.angle_beta   90.00
_cell.angle_gamma   90.00
#
_symmetry.space_group_name_H-M   'P 1'
#
loop_
_entity.id
_entity.type
_entity.pdbx_description
1 polymer ?
#
loop_
_entity_poly.entity_id
_entity_poly.type
_entity_poly.pdbx_seq_one_letter_code
_entity_poly.pdbx_strand_id
1 'polypeptide(L)'
;MASAYGAISGPQSRAELPLPMQLTLKDGFTATLSRVESFDTELTERIRLLLNAEIEAGNTYPQEEALDEASFANYFLSGDAFAVRRNSDHELLGTFYIKPNFPGRCSHICNGGFIVSGASRGLGVGREMAKAFLVLAPILGYQASMFNLVFETNTASVNLWQSLGFQQIGRVPKAGRLRRSDGEGEVYVDALVFYYDFTNLAS
;
A
#
# COMPACT_ATOMS: atom_id res chain seq x y z
N MET A 1 10.14 12.11 4.15
CA MET A 1 10.49 11.61 5.50
C MET A 1 11.11 10.23 5.38
N ALA A 2 12.40 10.10 5.68
CA ALA A 2 13.05 8.80 5.80
C ALA A 2 12.44 8.03 6.98
N SER A 3 12.48 6.69 6.92
CA SER A 3 12.20 5.86 8.09
C SER A 3 13.02 6.34 9.30
N ALA A 4 12.52 6.17 10.53
CA ALA A 4 13.28 6.44 11.76
C ALA A 4 14.63 5.70 11.82
N TYR A 5 14.83 4.72 10.93
CA TYR A 5 15.99 3.87 10.82
C TYR A 5 16.83 4.11 9.54
N GLY A 6 16.52 5.16 8.76
CA GLY A 6 17.17 5.41 7.47
C GLY A 6 16.81 4.37 6.41
N ALA A 7 17.74 4.08 5.49
CA ALA A 7 17.55 3.04 4.48
C ALA A 7 17.58 1.65 5.12
N ILE A 8 16.57 0.83 4.82
CA ILE A 8 16.44 -0.52 5.38
C ILE A 8 16.56 -1.54 4.25
N SER A 9 17.51 -2.46 4.36
CA SER A 9 17.60 -3.61 3.46
C SER A 9 16.51 -4.64 3.74
N GLY A 10 15.81 -5.06 2.69
CA GLY A 10 14.86 -6.16 2.75
C GLY A 10 15.51 -7.55 2.68
N PRO A 11 14.71 -8.61 2.88
CA PRO A 11 15.15 -9.98 2.63
C PRO A 11 15.48 -10.19 1.14
N GLN A 12 16.22 -11.27 0.85
CA GLN A 12 16.45 -11.69 -0.52
C GLN A 12 15.20 -12.37 -1.09
N SER A 13 14.88 -12.06 -2.36
CA SER A 13 13.81 -12.73 -3.08
C SER A 13 14.08 -14.23 -3.16
N ARG A 14 13.03 -15.04 -2.96
CA ARG A 14 13.08 -16.51 -2.99
C ARG A 14 12.85 -17.08 -4.39
N ALA A 15 12.17 -16.33 -5.24
CA ALA A 15 11.90 -16.70 -6.63
C ALA A 15 11.68 -15.46 -7.49
N GLU A 16 11.50 -15.67 -8.80
CA GLU A 16 11.02 -14.65 -9.72
C GLU A 16 9.54 -14.32 -9.43
N LEU A 17 9.18 -13.04 -9.53
CA LEU A 17 7.81 -12.62 -9.32
C LEU A 17 6.95 -13.03 -10.53
N PRO A 18 5.70 -13.51 -10.33
CA PRO A 18 4.80 -13.90 -11.40
C PRO A 18 4.19 -12.67 -12.10
N LEU A 19 5.03 -11.77 -12.60
CA LEU A 19 4.64 -10.52 -13.23
C LEU A 19 4.88 -10.56 -14.75
N PRO A 20 4.06 -9.86 -15.55
CA PRO A 20 2.86 -9.14 -15.13
C PRO A 20 1.71 -10.08 -14.72
N MET A 21 0.91 -9.69 -13.71
CA MET A 21 -0.31 -10.42 -13.33
C MET A 21 -1.53 -9.84 -14.04
N GLN A 22 -2.35 -10.70 -14.62
CA GLN A 22 -3.65 -10.30 -15.19
C GLN A 22 -4.72 -10.31 -14.11
N LEU A 23 -5.49 -9.22 -14.04
CA LEU A 23 -6.56 -9.00 -13.06
C LEU A 23 -7.89 -8.81 -13.80
N THR A 24 -8.96 -9.36 -13.23
CA THR A 24 -10.34 -9.12 -13.67
C THR A 24 -11.07 -8.31 -12.59
N LEU A 25 -11.57 -7.15 -12.96
CA LEU A 25 -12.29 -6.24 -12.07
C LEU A 25 -13.78 -6.56 -12.01
N LYS A 26 -14.50 -5.97 -11.06
CA LYS A 26 -15.93 -6.27 -10.82
C LYS A 26 -16.85 -5.94 -12.00
N ASP A 27 -16.48 -4.97 -12.82
CA ASP A 27 -17.19 -4.53 -14.01
C ASP A 27 -16.84 -5.35 -15.27
N GLY A 28 -15.99 -6.36 -15.13
CA GLY A 28 -15.52 -7.20 -16.23
C GLY A 28 -14.34 -6.62 -17.01
N PHE A 29 -13.86 -5.40 -16.69
CA PHE A 29 -12.64 -4.90 -17.30
C PHE A 29 -11.42 -5.71 -16.83
N THR A 30 -10.42 -5.76 -17.71
CA THR A 30 -9.14 -6.39 -17.42
C THR A 30 -8.08 -5.34 -17.13
N ALA A 31 -7.22 -5.64 -16.18
CA ALA A 31 -6.11 -4.80 -15.80
C ALA A 31 -4.85 -5.65 -15.62
N THR A 32 -3.70 -5.01 -15.78
CA THR A 32 -2.40 -5.61 -15.60
C THR A 32 -1.73 -5.01 -14.37
N LEU A 33 -1.25 -5.86 -13.47
CA LEU A 33 -0.33 -5.48 -12.41
C LEU A 33 1.11 -5.69 -12.90
N SER A 34 1.94 -4.64 -12.82
CA SER A 34 3.36 -4.69 -13.14
C SER A 34 4.19 -4.06 -12.02
N ARG A 35 5.48 -4.43 -11.95
CA ARG A 35 6.46 -3.70 -11.14
C ARG A 35 6.61 -2.28 -11.67
N VAL A 36 6.79 -1.32 -10.77
CA VAL A 36 7.12 0.08 -11.10
C VAL A 36 8.63 0.18 -11.15
N GLU A 37 9.14 0.50 -12.32
CA GLU A 37 10.56 0.76 -12.52
C GLU A 37 10.84 2.24 -12.32
N SER A 38 11.89 2.57 -11.58
CA SER A 38 12.20 3.98 -11.23
C SER A 38 12.58 4.83 -12.43
N PHE A 39 12.93 4.21 -13.57
CA PHE A 39 13.22 4.92 -14.83
C PHE A 39 11.95 5.25 -15.63
N ASP A 40 10.78 4.73 -15.26
CA ASP A 40 9.49 5.11 -15.85
C ASP A 40 9.01 6.42 -15.20
N THR A 41 9.55 7.54 -15.67
CA THR A 41 9.31 8.87 -15.10
C THR A 41 7.85 9.31 -15.22
N GLU A 42 7.14 8.90 -16.28
CA GLU A 42 5.72 9.23 -16.44
C GLU A 42 4.86 8.49 -15.41
N LEU A 43 5.05 7.17 -15.27
CA LEU A 43 4.28 6.37 -14.32
C LEU A 43 4.58 6.78 -12.87
N THR A 44 5.85 6.98 -12.54
CA THR A 44 6.25 7.40 -11.19
C THR A 44 5.65 8.76 -10.82
N GLU A 45 5.60 9.71 -11.76
CA GLU A 45 4.95 11.00 -11.53
C GLU A 45 3.42 10.85 -11.35
N ARG A 46 2.75 10.02 -12.16
CA ARG A 46 1.31 9.73 -11.97
C ARG A 46 1.02 9.12 -10.60
N ILE A 47 1.87 8.21 -10.12
CA ILE A 47 1.75 7.61 -8.79
C ILE A 47 1.99 8.67 -7.69
N ARG A 48 2.97 9.56 -7.86
CA ARG A 48 3.24 10.64 -6.91
C ARG A 48 2.04 11.58 -6.78
N LEU A 49 1.46 12.01 -7.90
CA LEU A 49 0.26 12.86 -7.91
C LEU A 49 -0.93 12.16 -7.26
N LEU A 50 -1.10 10.85 -7.51
CA LEU A 50 -2.14 10.06 -6.88
C LEU A 50 -1.96 9.96 -5.35
N LEU A 51 -0.74 9.77 -4.87
CA LEU A 51 -0.44 9.79 -3.43
C LEU A 51 -0.66 11.18 -2.82
N ASN A 52 -0.22 12.23 -3.50
CA ASN A 52 -0.40 13.60 -3.00
C ASN A 52 -1.87 13.97 -2.86
N ALA A 53 -2.75 13.51 -3.76
CA ALA A 53 -4.19 13.68 -3.63
C ALA A 53 -4.76 13.00 -2.36
N GLU A 54 -4.27 11.82 -1.99
CA GLU A 54 -4.67 11.16 -0.72
C GLU A 54 -4.13 11.88 0.51
N ILE A 55 -2.89 12.40 0.44
CA ILE A 55 -2.28 13.21 1.51
C ILE A 55 -3.08 14.50 1.71
N GLU A 56 -3.42 15.21 0.64
CA GLU A 56 -4.22 16.43 0.68
C GLU A 56 -5.65 16.18 1.19
N ALA A 57 -6.22 15.01 0.90
CA ALA A 57 -7.49 14.58 1.51
C ALA A 57 -7.38 14.40 3.03
N GLY A 58 -6.19 14.05 3.55
CA GLY A 58 -5.84 14.13 4.97
C GLY A 58 -6.59 13.16 5.88
N ASN A 59 -7.09 12.04 5.34
CA ASN A 59 -7.93 11.08 6.08
C ASN A 59 -7.52 9.61 5.96
N THR A 60 -6.44 9.31 5.25
CA THR A 60 -5.94 7.94 5.01
C THR A 60 -4.45 7.77 5.27
N TYR A 61 -3.63 8.79 4.96
CA TYR A 61 -2.19 8.82 5.20
C TYR A 61 -1.82 9.83 6.30
N PRO A 62 -0.77 9.57 7.10
CA PRO A 62 -0.38 10.44 8.21
C PRO A 62 0.40 11.70 7.80
N GLN A 63 0.85 11.81 6.54
CA GLN A 63 1.55 12.97 6.03
C GLN A 63 0.60 14.19 5.95
N GLU A 64 1.13 15.38 6.23
CA GLU A 64 0.39 16.64 6.17
C GLU A 64 0.65 17.42 4.87
N GLU A 65 1.84 17.24 4.28
CA GLU A 65 2.30 17.96 3.09
C GLU A 65 2.54 17.01 1.91
N ALA A 66 2.21 17.50 0.71
CA ALA A 66 2.46 16.80 -0.54
C ALA A 66 3.96 16.51 -0.74
N LEU A 67 4.29 15.33 -1.24
CA LEU A 67 5.66 14.93 -1.48
C LEU A 67 6.18 15.52 -2.80
N ASP A 68 7.37 16.11 -2.74
CA ASP A 68 8.19 16.38 -3.92
C ASP A 68 8.75 15.06 -4.51
N GLU A 69 9.39 15.15 -5.67
CA GLU A 69 9.93 13.98 -6.40
C GLU A 69 10.92 13.18 -5.54
N ALA A 70 11.85 13.87 -4.87
CA ALA A 70 12.88 13.23 -4.05
C ALA A 70 12.28 12.55 -2.81
N SER A 71 11.35 13.19 -2.12
CA SER A 71 10.68 12.63 -0.95
C SER A 71 9.77 11.47 -1.33
N PHE A 72 9.12 11.54 -2.48
CA PHE A 72 8.34 10.45 -3.04
C PHE A 72 9.21 9.24 -3.36
N ALA A 73 10.32 9.42 -4.07
CA ALA A 73 11.24 8.33 -4.39
C ALA A 73 11.78 7.66 -3.11
N ASN A 74 12.21 8.47 -2.14
CA ASN A 74 12.72 7.98 -0.85
C ASN A 74 11.64 7.34 0.05
N TYR A 75 10.36 7.55 -0.26
CA TYR A 75 9.25 6.98 0.51
C TYR A 75 8.62 5.78 -0.20
N PHE A 76 8.03 5.99 -1.37
CA PHE A 76 7.22 5.02 -2.09
C PHE A 76 8.05 4.05 -2.92
N LEU A 77 9.19 4.52 -3.47
CA LEU A 77 10.10 3.72 -4.29
C LEU A 77 11.31 3.18 -3.50
N SER A 78 11.30 3.31 -2.17
CA SER A 78 12.35 2.79 -1.28
C SER A 78 12.36 1.27 -1.12
N GLY A 79 11.37 0.58 -1.70
CA GLY A 79 11.26 -0.87 -1.77
C GLY A 79 10.65 -1.27 -3.12
N ASP A 80 9.93 -2.39 -3.16
CA ASP A 80 9.24 -2.83 -4.36
C ASP A 80 7.92 -2.07 -4.53
N ALA A 81 7.73 -1.36 -5.64
CA ALA A 81 6.48 -0.70 -5.98
C ALA A 81 5.80 -1.41 -7.16
N PHE A 82 4.47 -1.42 -7.16
CA PHE A 82 3.65 -2.10 -8.17
C PHE A 82 2.47 -1.21 -8.57
N ALA A 83 2.12 -1.24 -9.85
CA ALA A 83 1.03 -0.44 -10.41
C ALA A 83 0.04 -1.34 -11.17
N VAL A 84 -1.25 -1.06 -10.98
CA VAL A 84 -2.34 -1.67 -11.74
C VAL A 84 -2.78 -0.67 -12.81
N ARG A 85 -2.65 -1.08 -14.08
CA ARG A 85 -3.12 -0.29 -15.24
C ARG A 85 -4.22 -1.03 -15.98
N ARG A 86 -5.25 -0.32 -16.42
CA ARG A 86 -6.29 -0.91 -17.28
C ARG A 86 -5.69 -1.29 -18.63
N ASN A 87 -6.10 -2.44 -19.18
CA ASN A 87 -5.50 -2.96 -20.41
C ASN A 87 -5.90 -2.16 -21.67
N SER A 88 -7.07 -1.50 -21.67
CA SER A 88 -7.61 -0.81 -22.85
C SER A 88 -6.98 0.56 -23.12
N ASP A 89 -6.62 1.30 -22.08
CA ASP A 89 -6.22 2.71 -22.14
C ASP A 89 -4.99 3.03 -21.27
N HIS A 90 -4.42 2.03 -20.60
CA HIS A 90 -3.30 2.16 -19.68
C HIS A 90 -3.54 3.12 -18.51
N GLU A 91 -4.81 3.41 -18.17
CA GLU A 91 -5.17 4.23 -17.02
C GLU A 91 -4.63 3.62 -15.73
N LEU A 92 -3.98 4.43 -14.88
CA LEU A 92 -3.51 4.01 -13.56
C LEU A 92 -4.72 3.87 -12.61
N LEU A 93 -5.05 2.63 -12.29
CA LEU A 93 -6.20 2.30 -11.44
C LEU A 93 -5.84 2.25 -9.95
N GLY A 94 -4.59 1.87 -9.66
CA GLY A 94 -4.09 1.80 -8.29
C GLY A 94 -2.62 1.42 -8.25
N THR A 95 -2.03 1.55 -7.08
CA THR A 95 -0.62 1.33 -6.84
C THR A 95 -0.39 0.94 -5.38
N PHE A 96 0.66 0.17 -5.13
CA PHE A 96 1.11 -0.13 -3.78
C PHE A 96 2.60 -0.38 -3.74
N TYR A 97 3.18 -0.27 -2.55
CA TYR A 97 4.55 -0.68 -2.29
C TYR A 97 4.63 -1.83 -1.28
N ILE A 98 5.75 -2.54 -1.29
CA ILE A 98 6.17 -3.52 -0.30
C ILE A 98 7.58 -3.14 0.13
N LYS A 99 7.78 -2.91 1.43
CA LYS A 99 9.11 -2.61 1.97
C LYS A 99 9.25 -3.14 3.39
N PRO A 100 10.48 -3.27 3.94
CA PRO A 100 10.66 -3.68 5.32
C PRO A 100 10.01 -2.68 6.27
N ASN A 101 9.27 -3.17 7.26
CA ASN A 101 8.67 -2.32 8.29
C ASN A 101 9.69 -1.88 9.35
N PHE A 102 10.70 -2.72 9.59
CA PHE A 102 11.72 -2.54 10.62
C PHE A 102 13.12 -2.94 10.11
N PRO A 103 14.21 -2.42 10.69
CA PRO A 103 15.56 -2.75 10.28
C PRO A 103 16.03 -4.13 10.76
N GLY A 104 17.07 -4.64 10.09
CA GLY A 104 17.91 -5.73 10.57
C GLY A 104 17.14 -6.99 10.95
N ARG A 105 17.16 -7.35 12.24
CA ARG A 105 16.55 -8.59 12.77
C ARG A 105 15.04 -8.69 12.53
N CYS A 106 14.39 -7.57 12.24
CA CYS A 106 12.95 -7.48 12.02
C CYS A 106 12.58 -7.18 10.55
N SER A 107 13.56 -7.16 9.63
CA SER A 107 13.30 -6.82 8.21
C SER A 107 12.49 -7.87 7.45
N HIS A 108 12.31 -9.06 8.02
CA HIS A 108 11.43 -10.10 7.49
C HIS A 108 9.93 -9.75 7.62
N ILE A 109 9.58 -8.69 8.35
CA ILE A 109 8.22 -8.14 8.45
C ILE A 109 8.11 -6.97 7.46
N CYS A 110 7.30 -7.13 6.42
CA CYS A 110 7.02 -6.03 5.49
C CYS A 110 5.89 -5.12 5.96
N ASN A 111 5.86 -3.92 5.39
CA ASN A 111 4.75 -3.00 5.37
C ASN A 111 4.35 -2.75 3.90
N GLY A 112 3.15 -2.24 3.68
CA GLY A 112 2.69 -1.77 2.39
C GLY A 112 1.72 -0.59 2.55
N GLY A 113 1.77 0.32 1.58
CA GLY A 113 0.79 1.38 1.41
C GLY A 113 0.08 1.20 0.08
N PHE A 114 -1.24 1.38 0.06
CA PHE A 114 -2.10 1.11 -1.09
C PHE A 114 -2.91 2.36 -1.44
N ILE A 115 -2.98 2.66 -2.72
CA ILE A 115 -3.78 3.78 -3.23
C ILE A 115 -4.59 3.31 -4.43
N VAL A 116 -5.87 3.65 -4.44
CA VAL A 116 -6.78 3.39 -5.57
C VAL A 116 -7.20 4.73 -6.14
N SER A 117 -7.08 4.88 -7.46
CA SER A 117 -7.57 6.07 -8.17
C SER A 117 -9.03 6.33 -7.82
N GLY A 118 -9.39 7.60 -7.59
CA GLY A 118 -10.75 8.00 -7.23
C GLY A 118 -11.81 7.47 -8.21
N ALA A 119 -11.51 7.52 -9.51
CA ALA A 119 -12.37 7.02 -10.58
C ALA A 119 -12.54 5.48 -10.58
N SER A 120 -11.66 4.75 -9.88
CA SER A 120 -11.62 3.29 -9.83
C SER A 120 -12.12 2.71 -8.51
N ARG A 121 -12.59 3.55 -7.58
CA ARG A 121 -13.15 3.11 -6.30
C ARG A 121 -14.43 2.29 -6.53
N GLY A 122 -14.62 1.25 -5.72
CA GLY A 122 -15.76 0.33 -5.85
C GLY A 122 -15.60 -0.78 -6.90
N LEU A 123 -14.65 -0.67 -7.83
CA LEU A 123 -14.43 -1.64 -8.92
C LEU A 123 -13.64 -2.90 -8.50
N GLY A 124 -13.25 -3.00 -7.23
CA GLY A 124 -12.51 -4.15 -6.68
C GLY A 124 -10.98 -4.06 -6.82
N VAL A 125 -10.43 -3.00 -7.41
CA VAL A 125 -8.98 -2.79 -7.60
C VAL A 125 -8.19 -2.97 -6.30
N GLY A 126 -8.64 -2.35 -5.19
CA GLY A 126 -7.99 -2.50 -3.88
C GLY A 126 -7.93 -3.96 -3.40
N ARG A 127 -8.98 -4.75 -3.65
CA ARG A 127 -9.01 -6.18 -3.27
C ARG A 127 -8.05 -7.01 -4.12
N GLU A 128 -7.98 -6.75 -5.42
CA GLU A 128 -7.05 -7.45 -6.31
C GLU A 128 -5.59 -7.09 -6.01
N MET A 129 -5.29 -5.82 -5.71
CA MET A 129 -3.96 -5.42 -5.22
C MET A 129 -3.60 -6.11 -3.90
N ALA A 130 -4.53 -6.18 -2.95
CA ALA A 130 -4.30 -6.85 -1.68
C ALA A 130 -4.10 -8.37 -1.82
N LYS A 131 -4.81 -9.03 -2.74
CA LYS A 131 -4.54 -10.44 -3.08
C LYS A 131 -3.16 -10.61 -3.72
N ALA A 132 -2.79 -9.73 -4.66
CA ALA A 132 -1.47 -9.77 -5.27
C ALA A 132 -0.36 -9.54 -4.24
N PHE A 133 -0.57 -8.64 -3.27
CA PHE A 133 0.35 -8.43 -2.15
C PHE A 133 0.60 -9.72 -1.36
N LEU A 134 -0.45 -10.50 -1.05
CA LEU A 134 -0.32 -11.78 -0.35
C LEU A 134 0.46 -12.84 -1.14
N VAL A 135 0.53 -12.72 -2.47
CA VAL A 135 1.34 -13.59 -3.35
C VAL A 135 2.78 -13.07 -3.46
N LEU A 136 2.96 -11.76 -3.66
CA LEU A 136 4.25 -11.15 -3.96
C LEU A 136 5.14 -11.03 -2.72
N ALA A 137 4.61 -10.64 -1.57
CA ALA A 137 5.42 -10.42 -0.37
C ALA A 137 6.20 -11.68 0.10
N PRO A 138 5.60 -12.89 0.15
CA PRO A 138 6.35 -14.10 0.48
C PRO A 138 7.44 -14.44 -0.54
N ILE A 139 7.18 -14.21 -1.84
CA ILE A 139 8.15 -14.44 -2.91
C ILE A 139 9.35 -13.50 -2.77
N LEU A 140 9.10 -12.24 -2.41
CA LEU A 140 10.13 -11.26 -2.07
C LEU A 140 10.93 -11.62 -0.81
N GLY A 141 10.56 -12.70 -0.10
CA GLY A 141 11.31 -13.25 1.03
C GLY A 141 10.79 -12.82 2.41
N TYR A 142 9.72 -12.03 2.48
CA TYR A 142 9.09 -11.65 3.73
C TYR A 142 8.37 -12.84 4.38
N GLN A 143 8.38 -12.89 5.70
CA GLN A 143 7.74 -13.94 6.51
C GLN A 143 6.41 -13.48 7.10
N ALA A 144 6.22 -12.17 7.24
CA ALA A 144 4.98 -11.58 7.73
C ALA A 144 4.78 -10.16 7.18
N SER A 145 3.57 -9.64 7.33
CA SER A 145 3.23 -8.24 7.10
C SER A 145 2.67 -7.59 8.36
N MET A 146 2.98 -6.30 8.54
CA MET A 146 2.39 -5.47 9.58
C MET A 146 2.05 -4.08 9.02
N PHE A 147 0.78 -3.68 9.15
CA PHE A 147 0.33 -2.32 8.84
C PHE A 147 0.17 -1.54 10.14
N ASN A 148 0.98 -0.48 10.29
CA ASN A 148 1.13 0.24 11.55
C ASN A 148 -0.04 1.18 11.86
N LEU A 149 -0.59 1.84 10.84
CA LEU A 149 -1.56 2.92 10.99
C LEU A 149 -2.73 2.76 10.02
N VAL A 150 -3.63 1.81 10.28
CA VAL A 150 -4.91 1.75 9.58
C VAL A 150 -5.95 2.48 10.41
N PHE A 151 -6.22 3.74 10.07
CA PHE A 151 -7.19 4.56 10.81
C PHE A 151 -8.59 3.91 10.79
N GLU A 152 -9.23 3.84 11.95
CA GLU A 152 -10.51 3.13 12.10
C GLU A 152 -11.65 3.74 11.26
N THR A 153 -11.56 5.03 10.92
CA THR A 153 -12.50 5.72 10.03
C THR A 153 -12.35 5.29 8.57
N ASN A 154 -11.21 4.70 8.17
CA ASN A 154 -11.03 4.10 6.86
C ASN A 154 -11.66 2.69 6.83
N THR A 155 -12.98 2.65 6.95
CA THR A 155 -13.78 1.41 7.03
C THR A 155 -13.56 0.50 5.83
N ALA A 156 -13.30 1.05 4.64
CA ALA A 156 -12.97 0.27 3.45
C ALA A 156 -11.67 -0.54 3.63
N SER A 157 -10.62 0.08 4.15
CA SER A 157 -9.34 -0.57 4.44
C SER A 157 -9.48 -1.61 5.57
N VAL A 158 -10.14 -1.23 6.67
CA VAL A 158 -10.40 -2.13 7.81
C VAL A 158 -11.13 -3.40 7.37
N ASN A 159 -12.24 -3.25 6.65
CA ASN A 159 -13.03 -4.38 6.15
C ASN A 159 -12.24 -5.24 5.15
N LEU A 160 -11.43 -4.62 4.29
CA LEU A 160 -10.60 -5.33 3.34
C LEU A 160 -9.60 -6.25 4.06
N TRP A 161 -8.82 -5.72 5.00
CA TRP A 161 -7.80 -6.49 5.71
C TRP A 161 -8.39 -7.62 6.54
N GLN A 162 -9.47 -7.36 7.29
CA GLN A 162 -10.19 -8.39 8.03
C GLN A 162 -10.71 -9.50 7.10
N SER A 163 -11.29 -9.13 5.95
CA SER A 163 -11.80 -10.12 4.98
C SER A 163 -10.73 -10.99 4.32
N LEU A 164 -9.46 -10.59 4.40
CA LEU A 164 -8.32 -11.32 3.88
C LEU A 164 -7.56 -12.07 4.96
N GLY A 165 -8.05 -12.08 6.20
CA GLY A 165 -7.47 -12.82 7.31
C GLY A 165 -6.36 -12.09 8.05
N PHE A 166 -6.13 -10.79 7.82
CA PHE A 166 -5.25 -10.01 8.68
C PHE A 166 -5.85 -9.92 10.09
N GLN A 167 -5.00 -10.14 11.09
CA GLN A 167 -5.36 -10.05 12.49
C GLN A 167 -5.13 -8.63 12.99
N GLN A 168 -6.12 -8.05 13.67
CA GLN A 168 -5.90 -6.81 14.41
C GLN A 168 -5.14 -7.14 15.70
N ILE A 169 -3.85 -6.81 15.75
CA ILE A 169 -2.96 -7.12 16.88
C ILE A 169 -2.80 -5.97 17.87
N GLY A 170 -3.34 -4.79 17.54
CA GLY A 170 -3.23 -3.62 18.40
C GLY A 170 -4.11 -2.46 17.95
N ARG A 171 -4.21 -1.46 18.83
CA ARG A 171 -4.87 -0.18 18.58
C ARG A 171 -4.06 0.92 19.27
N VAL A 172 -3.80 2.01 18.55
CA VAL A 172 -3.16 3.22 19.07
C VAL A 172 -4.26 4.28 19.22
N PRO A 173 -4.65 4.64 20.46
CA PRO A 173 -5.70 5.63 20.68
C PRO A 173 -5.29 7.01 20.17
N LYS A 174 -6.19 7.72 19.48
CA LYS A 174 -5.98 9.10 18.98
C LYS A 174 -4.68 9.27 18.18
N ALA A 175 -4.31 8.26 17.39
CA ALA A 175 -3.05 8.20 16.68
C ALA A 175 -2.90 9.26 15.57
N GLY A 176 -4.00 9.60 14.89
CA GLY A 176 -3.99 10.53 13.76
C GLY A 176 -4.88 11.74 14.04
N ARG A 177 -4.37 12.94 13.75
CA ARG A 177 -5.15 14.17 13.61
C ARG A 177 -5.55 14.28 12.14
N LEU A 178 -6.77 13.86 11.81
CA LEU A 178 -7.23 13.71 10.43
C LEU A 178 -8.27 14.74 10.06
N ARG A 179 -8.34 15.11 8.78
CA ARG A 179 -9.44 15.94 8.26
C ARG A 179 -10.75 15.18 8.36
N ARG A 180 -11.79 15.88 8.80
CA ARG A 180 -13.14 15.31 8.88
C ARG A 180 -13.74 15.13 7.49
N SER A 181 -14.58 14.11 7.35
CA SER A 181 -15.26 13.81 6.07
C SER A 181 -16.27 14.87 5.64
N ASP A 182 -16.75 15.70 6.58
CA ASP A 182 -17.62 16.84 6.31
C ASP A 182 -16.85 18.08 5.83
N GLY A 183 -15.52 18.04 5.80
CA GLY A 183 -14.65 19.16 5.42
C GLY A 183 -14.43 20.20 6.52
N GLU A 184 -15.03 20.03 7.69
CA GLU A 184 -15.07 21.04 8.75
C GLU A 184 -14.06 20.72 9.86
N GLY A 185 -12.78 21.00 9.60
CA GLY A 185 -11.70 20.87 10.57
C GLY A 185 -11.16 19.45 10.75
N GLU A 186 -10.65 19.16 11.95
CA GLU A 186 -9.87 17.95 12.24
C GLU A 186 -10.47 17.13 13.40
N VAL A 187 -10.17 15.84 13.42
CA VAL A 187 -10.58 14.89 14.47
C VAL A 187 -9.42 13.95 14.80
N TYR A 188 -9.27 13.64 16.08
CA TYR A 188 -8.33 12.62 16.53
C TYR A 188 -8.95 11.23 16.41
N VAL A 189 -8.31 10.35 15.64
CA VAL A 189 -8.82 9.03 15.26
C VAL A 189 -7.86 7.95 15.72
N ASP A 190 -8.40 6.83 16.20
CA ASP A 190 -7.59 5.67 16.56
C ASP A 190 -7.00 5.00 15.29
N ALA A 191 -5.80 4.45 15.42
CA ALA A 191 -5.21 3.62 14.38
C ALA A 191 -5.17 2.16 14.82
N LEU A 192 -5.65 1.27 13.95
CA LEU A 192 -5.58 -0.16 14.12
C LEU A 192 -4.25 -0.69 13.54
N VAL A 193 -3.68 -1.66 14.24
CA VAL A 193 -2.47 -2.36 13.80
C VAL A 193 -2.89 -3.73 13.28
N PHE A 194 -2.63 -3.99 11.99
CA PHE A 194 -2.91 -5.26 11.36
C PHE A 194 -1.65 -6.08 11.15
N TYR A 195 -1.76 -7.41 11.27
CA TYR A 195 -0.68 -8.37 11.09
C TYR A 195 -1.15 -9.56 10.24
N TYR A 196 -0.24 -10.08 9.42
CA TYR A 196 -0.46 -11.29 8.65
C TYR A 196 0.79 -12.15 8.64
N ASP A 197 0.65 -13.43 8.95
CA ASP A 197 1.73 -14.41 8.92
C ASP A 197 1.71 -15.17 7.58
N PHE A 198 2.77 -15.02 6.78
CA PHE A 198 2.86 -15.67 5.48
C PHE A 198 3.27 -17.15 5.59
N THR A 199 3.77 -17.60 6.74
CA THR A 199 4.22 -18.99 6.90
C THR A 199 3.07 -19.98 6.95
N ASN A 200 1.87 -19.51 7.32
CA ASN A 200 0.64 -20.31 7.35
C ASN A 200 -0.01 -20.49 5.97
N LEU A 201 0.50 -19.85 4.90
CA LEU A 201 0.01 -20.05 3.53
C LEU A 201 0.55 -21.34 2.88
N ALA A 202 1.55 -21.98 3.49
CA ALA A 202 2.21 -23.18 2.98
C ALA A 202 1.72 -24.50 3.61
N SER A 203 0.61 -24.47 4.38
CA SER A 203 -0.01 -25.66 4.98
C SER A 203 -1.29 -26.06 4.27
#